data_AF-A0A444J2R8-F1
#
_entry.id   AF-A0A444J2R8-F1
#
_cell.length_a   1.000
_cell.length_b   1.000
_cell.length_c   1.000
_cell.angle_alpha   90.00
_cell.angle_beta   90.00
_cell.angle_gamma   90.00
#
_symmetry.space_group_name_H-M   'P 1'
#
loop_
_entity.id
_entity.type
_entity.pdbx_description
1 polymer ?
#
loop_
_entity_poly.entity_id
_entity_poly.type
_entity_poly.pdbx_seq_one_letter_code
_entity_poly.pdbx_strand_id
1 'polypeptide(L)'
;MVHLSILIILLGAVIGSSTVATKILGDREFAFKGGISLPETAQSDFVFSYADEKKIPLGFTVRCNYFDIDYYPGTGMPKDYLSGLTVIEDGKEVLTTTIEVNKPLIYKGITFYQSSYNQIGAAIIKLREVTSGNIHAFPVDPQNYSVTNKWQEGGTDAMIRIQSAQPIQTPDGKTSTQMKIWMMDSDGPPSMFPLMYGTPVIVERPKATYELSISPHFATGLQVAKDPGVWWVYTGCALMLIGLYIAFFMSHRKIWAHVYEIDGQPMVLFAGHANKNSFGFTKTFTSLTNDFAKRK
;
A
#
# COMPACT_ATOMS: atom_id res chain seq x y z
N MET A 1 17.50 -28.62 -4.55
CA MET A 1 16.33 -27.74 -4.38
C MET A 1 16.50 -26.80 -3.21
N VAL A 2 16.59 -27.27 -1.96
CA VAL A 2 16.68 -26.39 -0.77
C VAL A 2 17.92 -25.45 -0.78
N HIS A 3 19.10 -25.94 -1.17
CA HIS A 3 20.28 -25.09 -1.27
C HIS A 3 20.16 -24.03 -2.39
N LEU A 4 19.53 -24.39 -3.52
CA LEU A 4 19.31 -23.46 -4.62
C LEU A 4 18.31 -22.36 -4.23
N SER A 5 17.25 -22.69 -3.47
CA SER A 5 16.29 -21.69 -3.01
C SER A 5 16.95 -20.64 -2.09
N ILE A 6 17.89 -21.03 -1.24
CA ILE A 6 18.61 -20.08 -0.38
C ILE A 6 19.43 -19.10 -1.22
N LEU A 7 20.12 -19.59 -2.26
CA LEU A 7 20.87 -18.72 -3.18
C LEU A 7 19.95 -17.73 -3.91
N ILE A 8 18.77 -18.17 -4.34
CA ILE A 8 17.78 -17.30 -4.99
C ILE A 8 17.26 -16.22 -4.04
N ILE A 9 16.97 -16.57 -2.78
CA ILE A 9 16.53 -15.60 -1.76
C ILE A 9 17.62 -14.55 -1.51
N LEU A 10 18.87 -15.00 -1.35
CA LEU A 10 20.00 -14.09 -1.14
C LEU A 10 20.22 -13.17 -2.35
N LEU A 11 20.13 -13.71 -3.56
CA LEU A 11 20.21 -12.91 -4.79
C LEU A 11 19.09 -11.86 -4.83
N GLY A 12 17.86 -12.24 -4.51
CA GLY A 12 16.73 -11.32 -4.41
C GLY A 12 16.97 -10.20 -3.39
N ALA A 13 17.47 -10.53 -2.21
CA ALA A 13 17.82 -9.54 -1.18
C ALA A 13 18.93 -8.58 -1.64
N VAL A 14 19.92 -9.06 -2.39
CA VAL A 14 20.98 -8.24 -2.98
C VAL A 14 20.42 -7.29 -4.04
N ILE A 15 19.57 -7.80 -4.95
CA ILE A 15 18.92 -7.01 -6.00
C ILE A 15 18.01 -5.93 -5.40
N GLY A 16 17.26 -6.27 -4.36
CA GLY A 16 16.36 -5.35 -3.65
C GLY A 16 17.06 -4.34 -2.74
N SER A 17 18.38 -4.47 -2.54
CA SER A 17 19.12 -3.64 -1.59
C SER A 17 19.36 -2.24 -2.14
N SER A 18 18.86 -1.22 -1.43
CA SER A 18 19.15 0.18 -1.75
C SER A 18 20.64 0.51 -1.68
N THR A 19 21.38 -0.18 -0.81
CA THR A 19 22.84 -0.02 -0.70
C THR A 19 23.55 -0.54 -1.95
N VAL A 20 23.14 -1.69 -2.47
CA VAL A 20 23.70 -2.28 -3.70
C VAL A 20 23.36 -1.40 -4.90
N ALA A 21 22.09 -1.02 -5.03
CA ALA A 21 21.62 -0.11 -6.08
C ALA A 21 22.46 1.19 -6.11
N THR A 22 22.64 1.82 -4.95
CA THR A 22 23.36 3.10 -4.87
C THR A 22 24.87 2.95 -5.01
N LYS A 23 25.51 2.01 -4.28
CA LYS A 23 26.98 1.95 -4.18
C LYS A 23 27.65 1.08 -5.25
N ILE A 24 26.94 0.09 -5.76
CA ILE A 24 27.50 -0.88 -6.72
C ILE A 24 26.99 -0.59 -8.13
N LEU A 25 25.68 -0.43 -8.31
CA LEU A 25 25.08 -0.17 -9.63
C LEU A 25 25.13 1.31 -10.02
N GLY A 26 25.28 2.22 -9.05
CA GLY A 26 25.27 3.67 -9.30
C GLY A 26 23.89 4.22 -9.66
N ASP A 27 22.83 3.41 -9.55
CA ASP A 27 21.46 3.74 -9.87
C ASP A 27 20.60 3.68 -8.61
N ARG A 28 20.33 4.85 -8.03
CA ARG A 28 19.51 4.98 -6.81
C ARG A 28 18.01 4.81 -7.06
N GLU A 29 17.57 4.90 -8.32
CA GLU A 29 16.17 4.75 -8.70
C GLU A 29 15.81 3.27 -8.92
N PHE A 30 16.81 2.40 -9.05
CA PHE A 30 16.62 0.95 -9.20
C PHE A 30 15.96 0.32 -7.96
N ALA A 31 16.52 0.58 -6.77
CA ALA A 31 15.97 0.14 -5.49
C ALA A 31 16.23 1.19 -4.42
N PHE A 32 15.20 1.60 -3.68
CA PHE A 32 15.33 2.62 -2.64
C PHE A 32 14.31 2.49 -1.51
N LYS A 33 14.64 3.14 -0.39
CA LYS A 33 13.74 3.41 0.71
C LYS A 33 13.87 4.87 1.10
N GLY A 34 12.74 5.53 1.23
CA GLY A 34 12.67 6.93 1.61
C GLY A 34 11.31 7.27 2.17
N GLY A 35 11.08 8.56 2.36
CA GLY A 35 9.79 9.05 2.77
C GLY A 35 9.59 10.50 2.42
N ILE A 36 8.36 10.95 2.61
CA ILE A 36 7.97 12.33 2.42
C ILE A 36 6.85 12.70 3.40
N SER A 37 6.92 13.90 3.95
CA SER A 37 5.77 14.54 4.57
C SER A 37 5.08 15.37 3.49
N LEU A 38 3.89 14.94 3.07
CA LEU A 38 3.15 15.55 1.97
C LEU A 38 1.91 16.27 2.53
N PRO A 39 1.91 17.61 2.58
CA PRO A 39 0.73 18.40 2.96
C PRO A 39 -0.50 18.05 2.13
N GLU A 40 -1.69 18.14 2.72
CA GLU A 40 -2.94 18.13 1.97
C GLU A 40 -2.89 19.21 0.87
N THR A 41 -3.44 18.91 -0.30
CA THR A 41 -3.41 19.71 -1.53
C THR A 41 -2.04 19.87 -2.22
N ALA A 42 -0.94 19.53 -1.53
CA ALA A 42 0.39 19.62 -2.10
C ALA A 42 0.72 18.39 -2.95
N GLN A 43 1.71 18.57 -3.82
CA GLN A 43 2.25 17.54 -4.68
C GLN A 43 3.78 17.52 -4.65
N SER A 44 4.36 16.36 -4.92
CA SER A 44 5.79 16.15 -5.01
C SER A 44 6.13 15.15 -6.11
N ASP A 45 7.24 15.35 -6.80
CA ASP A 45 7.83 14.44 -7.78
C ASP A 45 9.09 13.73 -7.26
N PHE A 46 9.41 13.91 -5.97
CA PHE A 46 10.54 13.28 -5.30
C PHE A 46 10.17 12.82 -3.88
N VAL A 47 11.03 11.97 -3.32
CA VAL A 47 11.05 11.59 -1.90
C VAL A 47 12.44 11.80 -1.31
N PHE A 48 12.55 11.81 0.02
CA PHE A 48 13.85 11.88 0.69
C PHE A 48 14.34 10.48 1.05
N SER A 49 15.56 10.15 0.63
CA SER A 49 16.27 8.93 1.00
C SER A 49 16.42 8.81 2.51
N TYR A 50 16.13 7.65 3.09
CA TYR A 50 16.41 7.39 4.50
C TYR A 50 17.90 7.17 4.80
N ALA A 51 18.72 6.92 3.77
CA ALA A 51 20.15 6.63 3.96
C ALA A 51 20.99 7.91 4.09
N ASP A 52 20.63 8.96 3.35
CA ASP A 52 21.45 10.18 3.21
C ASP A 52 20.63 11.46 3.00
N GLU A 53 19.30 11.41 3.20
CA GLU A 53 18.37 12.55 3.08
C GLU A 53 18.36 13.25 1.72
N LYS A 54 19.01 12.68 0.69
CA LYS A 54 18.98 13.23 -0.66
C LYS A 54 17.65 12.96 -1.33
N LYS A 55 17.27 13.85 -2.23
CA LYS A 55 16.09 13.68 -3.08
C LYS A 55 16.30 12.52 -4.05
N ILE A 56 15.29 11.66 -4.13
CA ILE A 56 15.16 10.59 -5.12
C ILE A 56 13.94 10.96 -5.98
N PRO A 57 14.13 11.26 -7.28
CA PRO A 57 13.00 11.53 -8.17
C PRO A 57 12.16 10.26 -8.34
N LEU A 58 10.84 10.42 -8.40
CA LEU A 58 9.89 9.32 -8.58
C LEU A 58 9.67 8.96 -10.06
N GLY A 59 9.94 9.92 -10.97
CA GLY A 59 9.59 9.82 -12.39
C GLY A 59 8.12 10.11 -12.70
N PHE A 60 7.35 10.51 -11.70
CA PHE A 60 5.96 10.98 -11.77
C PHE A 60 5.69 11.87 -10.57
N THR A 61 4.56 12.58 -10.56
CA THR A 61 4.13 13.41 -9.43
C THR A 61 3.10 12.66 -8.61
N VAL A 62 3.19 12.74 -7.29
CA VAL A 62 2.15 12.30 -6.35
C VAL A 62 1.57 13.52 -5.65
N ARG A 63 0.25 13.64 -5.64
CA ARG A 63 -0.51 14.69 -4.95
C ARG A 63 -1.29 14.07 -3.79
N CYS A 64 -1.26 14.71 -2.63
CA CYS A 64 -2.18 14.40 -1.55
C CYS A 64 -3.43 15.27 -1.74
N ASN A 65 -4.54 14.66 -2.13
CA ASN A 65 -5.81 15.38 -2.28
C ASN A 65 -6.38 15.76 -0.91
N TYR A 66 -6.35 14.82 0.04
CA TYR A 66 -6.85 15.00 1.39
C TYR A 66 -6.20 14.00 2.36
N PHE A 67 -6.26 14.33 3.65
CA PHE A 67 -5.92 13.45 4.77
C PHE A 67 -7.06 13.45 5.78
N ASP A 68 -7.54 12.30 6.21
CA ASP A 68 -8.64 12.19 7.15
C ASP A 68 -8.33 11.17 8.25
N ILE A 69 -8.99 11.35 9.40
CA ILE A 69 -8.86 10.45 10.55
C ILE A 69 -10.26 9.94 10.88
N ASP A 70 -10.49 8.64 10.64
CA ASP A 70 -11.68 7.96 11.12
C ASP A 70 -11.49 7.66 12.61
N TYR A 71 -12.53 7.86 13.43
CA TYR A 71 -12.47 7.69 14.88
C TYR A 71 -13.48 6.66 15.36
N TYR A 72 -13.12 5.88 16.38
CA TYR A 72 -14.09 5.02 17.05
C TYR A 72 -15.17 5.88 17.75
N PRO A 73 -16.46 5.59 17.53
CA PRO A 73 -17.56 6.34 18.11
C PRO A 73 -17.41 6.49 19.64
N GLY A 74 -17.48 7.73 20.13
CA GLY A 74 -17.52 8.04 21.57
C GLY A 74 -16.18 7.97 22.32
N THR A 75 -15.06 7.60 21.69
CA THR A 75 -13.77 7.44 22.39
C THR A 75 -12.72 8.49 22.02
N GLY A 76 -12.86 9.14 20.85
CA GLY A 76 -11.81 10.01 20.30
C GLY A 76 -10.54 9.27 19.88
N MET A 77 -10.54 7.93 19.93
CA MET A 77 -9.42 7.10 19.48
C MET A 77 -9.45 6.99 17.95
N PRO A 78 -8.34 7.30 17.25
CA PRO A 78 -8.23 7.06 15.82
C PRO A 78 -8.42 5.57 15.50
N LYS A 79 -9.36 5.30 14.59
CA LYS A 79 -9.60 3.99 14.00
C LYS A 79 -8.76 3.80 12.75
N ASP A 80 -8.84 4.74 11.80
CA ASP A 80 -8.10 4.69 10.54
C ASP A 80 -7.54 6.06 10.16
N TYR A 81 -6.39 6.05 9.49
CA TYR A 81 -5.79 7.24 8.88
C TYR A 81 -5.84 7.07 7.37
N LEU A 82 -6.54 7.99 6.71
CA LEU A 82 -6.86 7.90 5.28
C LEU A 82 -6.15 9.00 4.53
N SER A 83 -5.36 8.66 3.50
CA SER A 83 -4.83 9.65 2.56
C SER A 83 -5.38 9.41 1.16
N GLY A 84 -6.05 10.39 0.58
CA GLY A 84 -6.40 10.38 -0.84
C GLY A 84 -5.20 10.79 -1.67
N LEU A 85 -4.61 9.86 -2.42
CA LEU A 85 -3.44 10.13 -3.26
C LEU A 85 -3.81 10.06 -4.74
N THR A 86 -3.23 10.97 -5.53
CA THR A 86 -3.31 10.94 -6.99
C THR A 86 -1.92 10.91 -7.59
N VAL A 87 -1.70 9.99 -8.51
CA VAL A 87 -0.52 9.92 -9.35
C VAL A 87 -0.80 10.71 -10.63
N ILE A 88 0.13 11.60 -10.96
CA ILE A 88 0.08 12.48 -12.12
C ILE A 88 1.31 12.20 -12.97
N GLU A 89 1.09 11.89 -14.24
CA GLU A 89 2.12 11.59 -15.23
C GLU A 89 1.85 12.41 -16.49
N ASP A 90 2.87 13.12 -16.98
CA ASP A 90 2.76 14.04 -18.13
C ASP A 90 1.60 15.04 -18.00
N GLY A 91 1.35 15.51 -16.77
CA GLY A 91 0.27 16.46 -16.44
C GLY A 91 -1.13 15.85 -16.39
N LYS A 92 -1.27 14.53 -16.52
CA LYS A 92 -2.56 13.82 -16.46
C LYS A 92 -2.66 12.97 -15.21
N GLU A 93 -3.82 12.99 -14.57
CA GLU A 93 -4.13 12.08 -13.47
C GLU A 93 -4.30 10.65 -14.02
N VAL A 94 -3.45 9.73 -13.56
CA VAL A 94 -3.41 8.34 -14.08
C VAL A 94 -3.90 7.32 -13.06
N LEU A 95 -3.88 7.65 -11.77
CA LEU A 95 -4.37 6.80 -10.70
C LEU A 95 -4.77 7.67 -9.51
N THR A 96 -5.99 7.50 -9.03
CA THR A 96 -6.46 8.10 -7.77
C THR A 96 -6.94 6.99 -6.85
N THR A 97 -6.42 6.94 -5.63
CA THR A 97 -6.82 5.95 -4.63
C THR A 97 -6.67 6.49 -3.22
N THR A 98 -7.51 5.99 -2.34
CA THR A 98 -7.36 6.19 -0.90
C THR A 98 -6.46 5.12 -0.33
N ILE A 99 -5.43 5.51 0.42
CA ILE A 99 -4.58 4.59 1.17
C ILE A 99 -4.89 4.67 2.67
N GLU A 100 -4.65 3.56 3.35
CA GLU A 100 -4.76 3.42 4.80
C GLU A 100 -3.62 2.53 5.32
N VAL A 101 -3.53 2.36 6.64
CA VAL A 101 -2.55 1.46 7.24
C VAL A 101 -2.72 0.05 6.64
N ASN A 102 -1.63 -0.50 6.08
CA ASN A 102 -1.59 -1.79 5.36
C ASN A 102 -2.29 -1.87 4.00
N LYS A 103 -2.91 -0.80 3.49
CA LYS A 103 -3.39 -0.74 2.09
C LYS A 103 -2.62 0.35 1.32
N PRO A 104 -1.41 0.04 0.82
CA PRO A 104 -0.56 1.02 0.17
C PRO A 104 -1.00 1.31 -1.28
N LEU A 105 -0.55 2.46 -1.80
CA LEU A 105 -0.59 2.77 -3.23
C LEU A 105 0.62 2.14 -3.90
N ILE A 106 0.43 1.41 -5.00
CA ILE A 106 1.51 0.82 -5.79
C ILE A 106 1.43 1.37 -7.22
N TYR A 107 2.50 1.99 -7.69
CA TYR A 107 2.61 2.49 -9.06
C TYR A 107 4.04 2.38 -9.57
N LYS A 108 4.24 1.83 -10.79
CA LYS A 108 5.56 1.60 -11.41
C LYS A 108 6.59 0.89 -10.49
N GLY A 109 6.12 -0.03 -9.67
CA GLY A 109 6.96 -0.78 -8.72
C GLY A 109 7.38 0.03 -7.47
N ILE A 110 6.89 1.26 -7.33
CA ILE A 110 7.05 2.09 -6.13
C ILE A 110 5.79 1.93 -5.27
N THR A 111 6.00 1.68 -3.98
CA THR A 111 4.93 1.50 -3.00
C THR A 111 4.96 2.62 -1.98
N PHE A 112 3.81 3.27 -1.77
CA PHE A 112 3.58 4.33 -0.78
C PHE A 112 2.76 3.77 0.38
N TYR A 113 3.39 3.70 1.55
CA TYR A 113 2.79 3.26 2.80
C TYR A 113 2.44 4.47 3.67
N GLN A 114 1.25 4.45 4.24
CA GLN A 114 0.88 5.38 5.31
C GLN A 114 1.74 5.08 6.55
N SER A 115 2.58 6.03 6.98
CA SER A 115 3.48 5.83 8.12
C SER A 115 3.22 6.77 9.30
N SER A 116 2.86 8.02 9.04
CA SER A 116 2.65 9.04 10.08
C SER A 116 1.79 10.19 9.57
N TYR A 117 1.58 11.22 10.39
CA TYR A 117 0.96 12.48 10.00
C TYR A 117 1.43 13.59 10.94
N ASN A 118 1.39 14.83 10.47
CA ASN A 118 1.73 16.02 11.26
C ASN A 118 0.71 17.12 11.02
N GLN A 119 0.27 17.81 12.07
CA GLN A 119 -0.53 19.04 11.89
C GLN A 119 0.42 20.18 11.48
N ILE A 120 0.17 20.79 10.34
CA ILE A 120 1.05 21.80 9.73
C ILE A 120 0.42 23.19 9.63
N GLY A 121 -0.89 23.29 9.81
CA GLY A 121 -1.62 24.56 9.69
C GLY A 121 -2.82 24.65 10.62
N ALA A 122 -3.44 25.83 10.62
CA ALA A 122 -4.56 26.13 11.51
C ALA A 122 -5.80 25.31 11.13
N ALA A 123 -6.20 25.37 9.86
CA ALA A 123 -7.38 24.68 9.36
C ALA A 123 -7.28 24.42 7.85
N ILE A 124 -8.08 23.48 7.37
CA ILE A 124 -8.37 23.25 5.97
C ILE A 124 -9.89 23.10 5.81
N ILE A 125 -10.45 23.75 4.79
CA ILE A 125 -11.85 23.57 4.43
C ILE A 125 -11.92 22.48 3.37
N LYS A 126 -12.70 21.44 3.63
CA LYS A 126 -12.95 20.36 2.69
C LYS A 126 -14.36 20.51 2.12
N LEU A 127 -14.46 20.37 0.81
CA LEU A 127 -15.68 20.42 0.04
C LEU A 127 -15.83 19.06 -0.65
N ARG A 128 -16.73 18.23 -0.13
CA ARG A 128 -17.05 16.93 -0.73
C ARG A 128 -18.29 17.07 -1.59
N GLU A 129 -18.21 16.71 -2.87
CA GLU A 129 -19.40 16.53 -3.69
C GLU A 129 -20.08 15.21 -3.32
N VAL A 130 -21.36 15.26 -2.95
CA VAL A 130 -22.09 14.11 -2.39
C VAL A 130 -22.29 12.99 -3.43
N THR A 131 -22.45 13.33 -4.72
CA THR A 131 -22.73 12.35 -5.77
C THR A 131 -21.47 11.67 -6.29
N SER A 132 -20.42 12.44 -6.62
CA SER A 132 -19.16 11.90 -7.15
C SER A 132 -18.23 11.38 -6.04
N GLY A 133 -18.37 11.89 -4.82
CA GLY A 133 -17.43 11.67 -3.73
C GLY A 133 -16.12 12.46 -3.84
N ASN A 134 -15.97 13.29 -4.89
CA ASN A 134 -14.80 14.15 -5.09
C ASN A 134 -14.64 15.11 -3.91
N ILE A 135 -13.39 15.36 -3.52
CA ILE A 135 -13.07 16.27 -2.43
C ILE A 135 -12.12 17.34 -2.94
N HIS A 136 -12.52 18.60 -2.84
CA HIS A 136 -11.63 19.75 -2.92
C HIS A 136 -11.25 20.19 -1.52
N ALA A 137 -10.00 20.58 -1.31
CA ALA A 137 -9.53 21.04 -0.03
C ALA A 137 -8.82 22.39 -0.17
N PHE A 138 -9.05 23.28 0.78
CA PHE A 138 -8.61 24.67 0.75
C PHE A 138 -7.95 25.05 2.07
N PRO A 139 -6.62 25.10 2.15
CA PRO A 139 -5.91 25.50 3.35
C PRO A 139 -6.34 26.90 3.80
N VAL A 140 -6.54 27.08 5.10
CA VAL A 140 -6.92 28.35 5.69
C VAL A 140 -5.67 29.05 6.21
N ASP A 141 -5.40 30.25 5.67
CA ASP A 141 -4.42 31.17 6.23
C ASP A 141 -5.11 32.06 7.28
N PRO A 142 -4.80 31.89 8.58
CA PRO A 142 -5.40 32.71 9.63
C PRO A 142 -5.00 34.18 9.56
N GLN A 143 -3.95 34.52 8.82
CA GLN A 143 -3.51 35.90 8.58
C GLN A 143 -4.15 36.53 7.34
N ASN A 144 -4.74 35.72 6.45
CA ASN A 144 -5.31 36.19 5.19
C ASN A 144 -6.55 35.40 4.75
N TYR A 145 -7.72 35.81 5.27
CA TYR A 145 -9.01 35.27 4.82
C TYR A 145 -9.48 35.78 3.45
N SER A 146 -8.77 36.73 2.84
CA SER A 146 -9.21 37.33 1.56
C SER A 146 -8.99 36.42 0.35
N VAL A 147 -8.28 35.31 0.52
CA VAL A 147 -8.01 34.33 -0.54
C VAL A 147 -9.32 33.76 -1.09
N THR A 148 -9.48 33.88 -2.40
CA THR A 148 -10.59 33.30 -3.15
C THR A 148 -10.08 32.04 -3.83
N ASN A 149 -10.55 30.88 -3.39
CA ASN A 149 -10.23 29.62 -4.03
C ASN A 149 -11.28 29.32 -5.10
N LYS A 150 -10.83 28.91 -6.28
CA LYS A 150 -11.70 28.58 -7.42
C LYS A 150 -11.43 27.16 -7.88
N TRP A 151 -12.46 26.47 -8.33
CA TRP A 151 -12.35 25.17 -8.98
C TRP A 151 -13.37 25.06 -10.11
N GLN A 152 -13.15 24.10 -11.01
CA GLN A 152 -14.09 23.77 -12.07
C GLN A 152 -14.63 22.37 -11.84
N GLU A 153 -15.96 22.24 -11.77
CA GLU A 153 -16.63 20.94 -11.64
C GLU A 153 -17.95 20.96 -12.42
N GLY A 154 -18.23 19.93 -13.21
CA GLY A 154 -19.44 19.89 -14.05
C GLY A 154 -19.56 21.05 -15.06
N GLY A 155 -18.44 21.68 -15.44
CA GLY A 155 -18.40 22.82 -16.35
C GLY A 155 -18.82 24.16 -15.74
N THR A 156 -18.88 24.28 -14.41
CA THR A 156 -19.14 25.54 -13.71
C THR A 156 -17.87 26.07 -13.05
N ASP A 157 -17.68 27.39 -13.12
CA ASP A 157 -16.69 28.08 -12.30
C ASP A 157 -17.30 28.30 -10.92
N ALA A 158 -16.80 27.56 -9.94
CA ALA A 158 -17.19 27.71 -8.55
C ALA A 158 -16.06 28.36 -7.75
N MET A 159 -16.44 29.14 -6.73
CA MET A 159 -15.50 29.79 -5.84
C MET A 159 -15.97 29.80 -4.40
N ILE A 160 -15.00 29.73 -3.49
CA ILE A 160 -15.19 29.80 -2.05
C ILE A 160 -14.24 30.84 -1.46
N ARG A 161 -14.75 31.64 -0.53
CA ARG A 161 -13.99 32.65 0.19
C ARG A 161 -14.42 32.70 1.65
N ILE A 162 -13.45 32.91 2.54
CA ILE A 162 -13.73 33.17 3.96
C ILE A 162 -14.00 34.66 4.12
N GLN A 163 -15.22 35.03 4.53
CA GLN A 163 -15.60 36.43 4.74
C GLN A 163 -15.07 36.95 6.08
N SER A 164 -15.17 36.15 7.12
CA SER A 164 -14.73 36.49 8.48
C SER A 164 -14.55 35.23 9.31
N ALA A 165 -13.63 35.24 10.27
CA ALA A 165 -13.52 34.23 11.32
C ALA A 165 -13.70 34.91 12.68
N GLN A 166 -14.56 34.36 13.53
CA GLN A 166 -14.84 34.88 14.87
C GLN A 166 -14.74 33.74 15.90
N PRO A 167 -14.15 33.99 17.08
CA PRO A 167 -14.21 33.03 18.17
C PRO A 167 -15.65 32.94 18.68
N ILE A 168 -16.11 31.72 18.93
CA ILE A 168 -17.41 31.44 19.53
C ILE A 168 -17.22 30.51 20.73
N GLN A 169 -18.10 30.61 21.71
CA GLN A 169 -18.13 29.66 22.82
C GLN A 169 -19.13 28.56 22.49
N THR A 170 -18.66 27.32 22.46
CA THR A 170 -19.51 26.15 22.23
C THR A 170 -20.31 25.81 23.49
N PRO A 171 -21.44 25.07 23.38
CA PRO A 171 -22.27 24.72 24.54
C PRO A 171 -21.54 23.94 25.65
N ASP A 172 -20.42 23.27 25.31
CA ASP A 172 -19.52 22.59 26.25
C ASP A 172 -18.50 23.54 26.91
N GLY A 173 -18.64 24.85 26.72
CA GLY A 173 -17.80 25.89 27.32
C GLY A 173 -16.46 26.13 26.63
N LYS A 174 -16.13 25.36 25.58
CA LYS A 174 -14.87 25.51 24.84
C LYS A 174 -14.94 26.69 23.86
N THR A 175 -13.77 27.20 23.49
CA THR A 175 -13.66 28.19 22.40
C THR A 175 -13.47 27.47 21.08
N SER A 176 -14.32 27.76 20.11
CA SER A 176 -14.20 27.31 18.72
C SER A 176 -14.12 28.52 17.79
N THR A 177 -13.77 28.31 16.53
CA THR A 177 -13.77 29.35 15.50
C THR A 177 -14.93 29.11 14.55
N GLN A 178 -15.79 30.13 14.40
CA GLN A 178 -16.82 30.16 13.37
C GLN A 178 -16.32 30.98 12.18
N MET A 179 -16.28 30.35 11.02
CA MET A 179 -15.92 31.00 9.76
C MET A 179 -17.18 31.27 8.95
N LYS A 180 -17.39 32.50 8.52
CA LYS A 180 -18.47 32.82 7.58
C LYS A 180 -17.96 32.58 6.17
N ILE A 181 -18.50 31.57 5.50
CA ILE A 181 -18.10 31.15 4.18
C ILE A 181 -19.02 31.80 3.15
N TRP A 182 -18.42 32.28 2.07
CA TRP A 182 -19.11 32.77 0.89
C TRP A 182 -18.79 31.83 -0.28
N MET A 183 -19.82 31.19 -0.82
CA MET A 183 -19.73 30.28 -1.96
C MET A 183 -20.54 30.81 -3.14
N MET A 184 -19.96 30.73 -4.34
CA MET A 184 -20.58 31.13 -5.59
C MET A 184 -20.32 30.06 -6.65
N ASP A 185 -21.23 29.89 -7.59
CA ASP A 185 -21.00 29.20 -8.85
C ASP A 185 -21.66 29.99 -9.99
N SER A 186 -21.53 29.50 -11.22
CA SER A 186 -22.10 30.15 -12.41
C SER A 186 -23.62 30.09 -12.52
N ASP A 187 -24.29 29.22 -11.75
CA ASP A 187 -25.66 28.80 -12.02
C ASP A 187 -26.66 29.19 -10.93
N GLY A 188 -26.19 29.52 -9.73
CA GLY A 188 -27.04 29.85 -8.58
C GLY A 188 -26.64 31.16 -7.87
N PRO A 189 -27.56 31.75 -7.08
CA PRO A 189 -27.25 32.94 -6.29
C PRO A 189 -26.14 32.65 -5.26
N PRO A 190 -25.37 33.65 -4.81
CA PRO A 190 -24.32 33.42 -3.82
C PRO A 190 -24.88 32.90 -2.49
N SER A 191 -24.26 31.85 -1.93
CA SER A 191 -24.62 31.29 -0.63
C SER A 191 -23.66 31.79 0.45
N MET A 192 -24.21 32.21 1.58
CA MET A 192 -23.42 32.54 2.77
C MET A 192 -23.88 31.68 3.95
N PHE A 193 -22.94 31.06 4.64
CA PHE A 193 -23.26 30.19 5.78
C PHE A 193 -22.09 30.17 6.78
N PRO A 194 -22.38 29.95 8.08
CA PRO A 194 -21.34 29.71 9.07
C PRO A 194 -20.81 28.28 8.96
N LEU A 195 -19.50 28.10 9.08
CA LEU A 195 -18.82 26.82 9.15
C LEU A 195 -18.04 26.73 10.47
N MET A 196 -18.14 25.60 11.15
CA MET A 196 -17.55 25.37 12.47
C MET A 196 -16.97 23.96 12.53
N TYR A 197 -15.94 23.76 13.36
CA TYR A 197 -15.37 22.44 13.61
C TYR A 197 -16.44 21.46 14.11
N GLY A 198 -16.49 20.27 13.50
CA GLY A 198 -17.42 19.20 13.86
C GLY A 198 -18.86 19.37 13.36
N THR A 199 -19.19 20.49 12.72
CA THR A 199 -20.53 20.74 12.15
C THR A 199 -20.43 20.91 10.63
N PRO A 200 -20.54 19.82 9.85
CA PRO A 200 -20.56 19.95 8.41
C PRO A 200 -21.82 20.69 7.94
N VAL A 201 -21.69 21.43 6.83
CA VAL A 201 -22.79 22.19 6.22
C VAL A 201 -23.05 21.64 4.83
N ILE A 202 -24.28 21.22 4.57
CA ILE A 202 -24.72 20.81 3.25
C ILE A 202 -25.21 22.04 2.49
N VAL A 203 -24.70 22.21 1.28
CA VAL A 203 -25.06 23.29 0.36
C VAL A 203 -25.56 22.67 -0.94
N GLU A 204 -26.85 22.82 -1.19
CA GLU A 204 -27.48 22.41 -2.43
C GLU A 204 -27.27 23.49 -3.51
N ARG A 205 -26.71 23.10 -4.64
CA ARG A 205 -26.56 23.93 -5.84
C ARG A 205 -27.30 23.27 -7.01
N PRO A 206 -27.66 24.03 -8.08
CA PRO A 206 -28.47 23.49 -9.18
C PRO A 206 -27.91 22.21 -9.84
N LYS A 207 -26.59 22.04 -9.87
CA LYS A 207 -25.92 20.90 -10.51
C LYS A 207 -25.35 19.86 -9.54
N ALA A 208 -25.13 20.22 -8.28
CA ALA A 208 -24.43 19.37 -7.32
C ALA A 208 -24.78 19.73 -5.87
N THR A 209 -24.74 18.73 -5.00
CA THR A 209 -24.84 18.92 -3.55
C THR A 209 -23.46 18.76 -2.95
N TYR A 210 -23.07 19.74 -2.13
CA TYR A 210 -21.77 19.75 -1.48
C TYR A 210 -21.90 19.65 0.03
N GLU A 211 -21.05 18.86 0.65
CA GLU A 211 -20.82 18.84 2.09
C GLU A 211 -19.52 19.59 2.38
N LEU A 212 -19.62 20.70 3.12
CA LEU A 212 -18.47 21.46 3.59
C LEU A 212 -18.15 21.09 5.02
N SER A 213 -16.88 20.81 5.29
CA SER A 213 -16.35 20.58 6.62
C SER A 213 -15.06 21.35 6.83
N ILE A 214 -14.71 21.57 8.09
CA ILE A 214 -13.45 22.16 8.49
C ILE A 214 -12.73 21.20 9.43
N SER A 215 -11.46 20.94 9.14
CA SER A 215 -10.58 20.09 9.94
C SER A 215 -9.23 20.78 10.14
N PRO A 216 -8.42 20.33 11.12
CA PRO A 216 -7.03 20.76 11.19
C PRO A 216 -6.30 20.42 9.88
N HIS A 217 -5.35 21.26 9.48
CA HIS A 217 -4.58 21.04 8.26
C HIS A 217 -3.41 20.10 8.54
N PHE A 218 -3.39 18.94 7.89
CA PHE A 218 -2.39 17.91 8.10
C PHE A 218 -1.44 17.74 6.91
N ALA A 219 -0.27 17.18 7.18
CA ALA A 219 0.59 16.56 6.20
C ALA A 219 0.63 15.06 6.49
N THR A 220 0.42 14.26 5.45
CA THR A 220 0.55 12.81 5.54
C THR A 220 2.01 12.41 5.44
N GLY A 221 2.46 11.57 6.37
CA GLY A 221 3.77 10.96 6.33
C GLY A 221 3.71 9.66 5.54
N LEU A 222 4.40 9.63 4.41
CA LEU A 222 4.46 8.49 3.52
C LEU A 222 5.85 7.87 3.56
N GLN A 223 5.92 6.57 3.85
CA GLN A 223 7.09 5.76 3.59
C GLN A 223 7.01 5.22 2.16
N VAL A 224 8.07 5.42 1.38
CA VAL A 224 8.11 5.09 -0.04
C VAL A 224 9.25 4.13 -0.31
N ALA A 225 8.97 3.03 -0.99
CA ALA A 225 9.96 2.01 -1.29
C ALA A 225 9.80 1.45 -2.70
N LYS A 226 10.92 1.14 -3.33
CA LYS A 226 10.99 0.35 -4.57
C LYS A 226 11.95 -0.81 -4.33
N ASP A 227 11.45 -2.02 -4.48
CA ASP A 227 12.21 -3.25 -4.25
C ASP A 227 11.98 -4.24 -5.41
N PRO A 228 12.87 -4.25 -6.42
CA PRO A 228 12.79 -5.20 -7.54
C PRO A 228 13.16 -6.63 -7.13
N GLY A 229 13.72 -6.84 -5.93
CA GLY A 229 14.16 -8.13 -5.41
C GLY A 229 13.03 -9.00 -4.85
N VAL A 230 11.88 -8.41 -4.55
CA VAL A 230 10.74 -9.10 -3.89
C VAL A 230 10.31 -10.37 -4.63
N TRP A 231 10.20 -10.33 -5.96
CA TRP A 231 9.78 -11.49 -6.75
C TRP A 231 10.78 -12.64 -6.71
N TRP A 232 12.09 -12.33 -6.65
CA TRP A 232 13.14 -13.33 -6.49
C TRP A 232 13.06 -14.00 -5.12
N VAL A 233 12.84 -13.19 -4.07
CA VAL A 233 12.65 -13.71 -2.70
C VAL A 233 11.45 -14.63 -2.63
N TYR A 234 10.29 -14.24 -3.17
CA TYR A 234 9.09 -15.10 -3.20
C TYR A 234 9.29 -16.39 -3.98
N THR A 235 9.97 -16.32 -5.13
CA THR A 235 10.30 -17.50 -5.92
C THR A 235 11.19 -18.47 -5.14
N GLY A 236 12.22 -17.95 -4.46
CA GLY A 236 13.08 -18.74 -3.60
C GLY A 236 12.33 -19.36 -2.42
N CYS A 237 11.47 -18.61 -1.74
CA CYS A 237 10.62 -19.12 -0.66
C CYS A 237 9.68 -20.24 -1.14
N ALA A 238 9.05 -20.09 -2.30
CA ALA A 238 8.19 -21.13 -2.90
C ALA A 238 8.98 -22.40 -3.23
N LEU A 239 10.16 -22.26 -3.87
CA LEU A 239 11.06 -23.39 -4.15
C LEU A 239 11.55 -24.08 -2.88
N MET A 240 11.75 -23.33 -1.80
CA MET A 240 12.13 -23.88 -0.50
C MET A 240 11.01 -24.75 0.07
N LEU A 241 9.75 -24.28 0.05
CA LEU A 241 8.58 -25.05 0.50
C LEU A 241 8.43 -26.35 -0.30
N ILE A 242 8.56 -26.27 -1.63
CA ILE A 242 8.50 -27.45 -2.51
C ILE A 242 9.67 -28.40 -2.22
N GLY A 243 10.88 -27.87 -2.08
CA GLY A 243 12.07 -28.66 -1.78
C GLY A 243 11.96 -29.39 -0.45
N LEU A 244 11.40 -28.73 0.56
CA LEU A 244 11.14 -29.31 1.88
C LEU A 244 10.07 -30.42 1.80
N TYR A 245 9.01 -30.18 1.03
CA TYR A 245 7.98 -31.17 0.78
C TYR A 245 8.56 -32.43 0.13
N ILE A 246 9.32 -32.29 -0.96
CA ILE A 246 9.98 -33.43 -1.62
C ILE A 246 10.92 -34.13 -0.65
N ALA A 247 11.73 -33.38 0.10
CA ALA A 247 12.69 -33.95 1.04
C ALA A 247 12.00 -34.77 2.13
N PHE A 248 10.86 -34.33 2.68
CA PHE A 248 10.17 -35.05 3.75
C PHE A 248 9.24 -36.15 3.27
N PHE A 249 8.51 -35.93 2.18
CA PHE A 249 7.43 -36.82 1.75
C PHE A 249 7.81 -37.76 0.61
N MET A 250 8.84 -37.45 -0.18
CA MET A 250 9.33 -38.35 -1.23
C MET A 250 10.41 -39.27 -0.67
N SER A 251 10.07 -40.57 -0.53
CA SER A 251 11.03 -41.60 -0.16
C SER A 251 11.64 -42.21 -1.43
N HIS A 252 12.96 -42.09 -1.59
CA HIS A 252 13.67 -42.85 -2.60
C HIS A 252 13.73 -44.33 -2.18
N ARG A 253 13.12 -45.17 -3.02
CA ARG A 253 13.14 -46.63 -2.90
C ARG A 253 13.99 -47.17 -4.03
N LYS A 254 14.95 -48.03 -3.72
CA LYS A 254 15.74 -48.79 -4.68
C LYS A 254 15.43 -50.26 -4.49
N ILE A 255 15.17 -50.96 -5.59
CA ILE A 255 14.96 -52.39 -5.64
C ILE A 255 15.95 -52.95 -6.64
N TRP A 256 16.68 -53.97 -6.25
CA TRP A 256 17.59 -54.73 -7.07
C TRP A 256 17.08 -56.15 -7.20
N ALA A 257 17.24 -56.74 -8.39
CA ALA A 257 16.97 -58.14 -8.65
C ALA A 257 18.22 -58.75 -9.28
N HIS A 258 18.76 -59.80 -8.66
CA HIS A 258 19.90 -60.53 -9.18
C HIS A 258 19.47 -61.94 -9.53
N VAL A 259 19.68 -62.33 -10.78
CA VAL A 259 19.34 -63.67 -11.29
C VAL A 259 20.61 -64.50 -11.34
N TYR A 260 20.58 -65.68 -10.73
CA TYR A 260 21.71 -66.60 -10.66
C TYR A 260 21.18 -68.04 -10.61
N GLU A 261 22.03 -69.02 -10.87
CA GLU A 261 21.62 -70.42 -11.02
C GLU A 261 22.18 -71.25 -9.86
N ILE A 262 21.33 -72.07 -9.24
CA ILE A 262 21.74 -73.08 -8.26
C ILE A 262 21.18 -74.42 -8.74
N ASP A 263 22.05 -75.43 -8.88
CA ASP A 263 21.67 -76.80 -9.26
C ASP A 263 20.81 -76.91 -10.54
N GLY A 264 21.11 -76.10 -11.56
CA GLY A 264 20.38 -76.10 -12.83
C GLY A 264 19.04 -75.35 -12.82
N GLN A 265 18.71 -74.68 -11.71
CA GLN A 265 17.44 -73.95 -11.54
C GLN A 265 17.68 -72.44 -11.44
N PRO A 266 16.96 -71.60 -12.23
CA PRO A 266 17.08 -70.15 -12.15
C PRO A 266 16.45 -69.62 -10.85
N MET A 267 17.30 -69.00 -10.03
CA MET A 267 16.98 -68.32 -8.78
C MET A 267 17.04 -66.80 -8.98
N VAL A 268 16.15 -66.07 -8.29
CA VAL A 268 16.11 -64.60 -8.32
C VAL A 268 16.17 -64.09 -6.88
N LEU A 269 17.23 -63.35 -6.54
CA LEU A 269 17.37 -62.64 -5.28
C LEU A 269 16.89 -61.20 -5.43
N PHE A 270 15.85 -60.84 -4.69
CA PHE A 270 15.41 -59.46 -4.56
C PHE A 270 16.04 -58.81 -3.33
N ALA A 271 16.64 -57.64 -3.51
CA ALA A 271 17.11 -56.78 -2.43
C ALA A 271 16.47 -55.40 -2.55
N GLY A 272 16.17 -54.76 -1.44
CA GLY A 272 15.51 -53.46 -1.43
C GLY A 272 16.09 -52.55 -0.37
N HIS A 273 16.23 -51.27 -0.69
CA HIS A 273 16.58 -50.23 0.28
C HIS A 273 15.67 -49.02 0.10
N ALA A 274 15.15 -48.51 1.21
CA ALA A 274 14.41 -47.26 1.24
C ALA A 274 15.10 -46.30 2.21
N ASN A 275 15.39 -45.10 1.74
CA ASN A 275 16.04 -44.07 2.56
C ASN A 275 15.10 -43.60 3.69
N LYS A 276 13.78 -43.62 3.45
CA LYS A 276 12.76 -43.21 4.44
C LYS A 276 11.56 -44.15 4.43
N ASN A 277 10.81 -44.20 5.54
CA ASN A 277 9.62 -45.05 5.69
C ASN A 277 9.91 -46.53 5.36
N SER A 278 10.94 -47.09 6.02
CA SER A 278 11.37 -48.48 5.83
C SER A 278 10.22 -49.47 6.07
N PHE A 279 9.39 -49.24 7.08
CA PHE A 279 8.25 -50.10 7.41
C PHE A 279 7.20 -50.17 6.28
N GLY A 280 6.81 -49.02 5.72
CA GLY A 280 5.90 -48.98 4.57
C GLY A 280 6.52 -49.57 3.30
N PHE A 281 7.83 -49.40 3.12
CA PHE A 281 8.55 -50.05 2.03
C PHE A 281 8.58 -51.57 2.19
N THR A 282 8.86 -52.12 3.37
CA THR A 282 8.87 -53.57 3.62
C THR A 282 7.54 -54.21 3.23
N LYS A 283 6.40 -53.63 3.64
CA LYS A 283 5.08 -54.13 3.22
C LYS A 283 4.91 -54.16 1.70
N THR A 284 5.29 -53.07 1.02
CA THR A 284 5.19 -52.96 -0.44
C THR A 284 6.14 -53.97 -1.13
N PHE A 285 7.35 -54.10 -0.61
CA PHE A 285 8.40 -54.98 -1.13
C PHE A 285 8.03 -56.45 -0.99
N THR A 286 7.54 -56.87 0.18
CA THR A 286 7.06 -58.24 0.40
C THR A 286 5.86 -58.58 -0.48
N SER A 287 4.93 -57.63 -0.70
CA SER A 287 3.84 -57.84 -1.66
C SER A 287 4.38 -58.07 -3.08
N LEU A 288 5.33 -57.25 -3.52
CA LEU A 288 5.95 -57.35 -4.84
C LEU A 288 6.66 -58.71 -5.03
N THR A 289 7.45 -59.16 -4.05
CA THR A 289 8.15 -60.45 -4.11
C THR A 289 7.17 -61.62 -4.12
N ASN A 290 6.08 -61.52 -3.35
CA ASN A 290 5.06 -62.56 -3.31
C ASN A 290 4.28 -62.65 -4.63
N ASP A 291 3.95 -61.52 -5.25
CA ASP A 291 3.29 -61.50 -6.56
C ASP A 291 4.19 -62.07 -7.66
N PHE A 292 5.50 -61.78 -7.61
CA PHE A 292 6.46 -62.38 -8.54
C PHE A 292 6.58 -63.89 -8.35
N ALA A 293 6.60 -64.36 -7.09
CA ALA A 293 6.64 -65.79 -6.78
C ALA A 293 5.38 -66.54 -7.24
N LYS A 294 4.22 -65.88 -7.26
CA LYS A 294 2.95 -66.47 -7.73
C LYS A 294 2.78 -66.50 -9.25
N ARG A 295 3.55 -65.71 -10.00
CA ARG A 295 3.52 -65.64 -11.47
C ARG A 295 4.56 -66.54 -12.14
N LYS A 296 5.33 -67.30 -11.35
CA LYS A 296 6.25 -68.35 -11.80
C LYS A 296 5.48 -69.65 -11.96
#